data_AF-A0A1V3XEN9-F1
#
_entry.id   AF-A0A1V3XEN9-F1
#
_cell.length_a   1.000
_cell.length_b   1.000
_cell.length_c   1.000
_cell.angle_alpha   90.00
_cell.angle_beta   90.00
_cell.angle_gamma   90.00
#
_symmetry.space_group_name_H-M   'P 1'
#
loop_
_entity.id
_entity.type
_entity.pdbx_description
1 polymer ?
#
loop_
_entity_poly.entity_id
_entity_poly.type
_entity_poly.pdbx_seq_one_letter_code
_entity_poly.pdbx_strand_id
1 'polypeptide(L)'
;MSTTEGGQAGAFYLPRLEYSTLPMASDRGLGWKTLRDAGPVVFMNGWYYLTRREDVLAALRNTKAFSSREALQPPGNPLPVVPLAFDPPEHTRYRRILQPYFSPAALAKVRPTLLTHTIAMIDALAPRGECEAMADFANLFPFQLFLVLYGLPVADRDRLIAWKDAVIAMSDRPYPTEADAAATRELFEYLAQAITERKQNPGPDVLSQVLIGDDPLSEIEVLGLSHLLILAGLDTVTAAVGFCLLELARRPELRALLRDNPKQIRVFIEEIVRLEPSAPVAPRITTRVVEVGV
;
A
#
# COMPACT_ATOMS: atom_id res chain seq x y z
N MET A 1 24.86 -11.05 20.35
CA MET A 1 25.58 -10.38 21.43
C MET A 1 26.31 -11.43 22.26
N SER A 2 27.63 -11.30 22.37
CA SER A 2 28.48 -12.07 23.29
C SER A 2 28.72 -11.21 24.52
N THR A 3 28.34 -11.70 25.68
CA THR A 3 28.62 -11.08 26.98
C THR A 3 30.05 -11.38 27.37
N THR A 4 30.93 -10.38 27.33
CA THR A 4 32.21 -10.46 28.05
C THR A 4 32.04 -9.86 29.44
N GLU A 5 32.21 -10.74 30.42
CA GLU A 5 32.51 -10.62 31.84
C GLU A 5 32.32 -9.26 32.53
N GLY A 6 31.35 -9.20 33.44
CA GLY A 6 31.41 -8.32 34.62
C GLY A 6 30.17 -7.51 34.97
N GLY A 7 29.19 -7.37 34.08
CA GLY A 7 27.93 -6.66 34.35
C GLY A 7 26.77 -7.61 34.62
N GLN A 8 25.93 -7.33 35.63
CA GLN A 8 24.69 -8.06 35.90
C GLN A 8 23.90 -8.33 34.61
N ALA A 9 23.77 -9.61 34.25
CA ALA A 9 22.91 -10.04 33.17
C ALA A 9 21.45 -9.86 33.59
N GLY A 10 20.72 -9.02 32.85
CA GLY A 10 19.26 -9.02 32.85
C GLY A 10 18.60 -7.89 33.62
N ALA A 11 18.42 -6.73 32.96
CA ALA A 11 17.18 -5.95 33.02
C ALA A 11 17.22 -4.81 31.99
N PHE A 12 17.33 -5.13 30.69
CA PHE A 12 16.92 -4.18 29.66
C PHE A 12 15.45 -4.46 29.34
N TYR A 13 14.55 -3.76 30.02
CA TYR A 13 13.12 -3.85 29.74
C TYR A 13 12.81 -2.92 28.57
N LEU A 14 12.67 -3.48 27.36
CA LEU A 14 12.12 -2.71 26.26
C LEU A 14 10.72 -2.20 26.64
N PRO A 15 10.40 -0.92 26.37
CA PRO A 15 9.05 -0.42 26.52
C PRO A 15 8.06 -1.36 25.82
N ARG A 16 7.00 -1.74 26.53
CA ARG A 16 5.94 -2.59 26.01
C ARG A 16 4.67 -1.79 25.84
N LEU A 17 4.13 -1.81 24.63
CA LEU A 17 2.85 -1.18 24.29
C LEU A 17 1.96 -2.18 23.57
N GLU A 18 0.67 -1.88 23.50
CA GLU A 18 -0.30 -2.59 22.69
C GLU A 18 -0.89 -1.59 21.69
N TYR A 19 -0.92 -1.93 20.40
CA TYR A 19 -1.35 -0.97 19.37
C TYR A 19 -2.78 -0.45 19.61
N SER A 20 -3.66 -1.33 20.10
CA SER A 20 -5.05 -1.02 20.44
C SER A 20 -5.22 0.03 21.56
N THR A 21 -4.16 0.29 22.33
CA THR A 21 -4.16 1.30 23.42
C THR A 21 -3.71 2.67 22.94
N LEU A 22 -3.13 2.77 21.75
CA LEU A 22 -2.72 4.05 21.17
C LEU A 22 -3.97 4.79 20.66
N PRO A 23 -4.05 6.13 20.82
CA PRO A 23 -5.19 6.92 20.37
C PRO A 23 -5.23 7.11 18.84
N MET A 24 -4.85 6.10 18.04
CA MET A 24 -4.77 6.19 16.58
C MET A 24 -6.11 6.51 15.91
N ALA A 25 -7.24 6.11 16.50
CA ALA A 25 -8.56 6.38 15.93
C ALA A 25 -9.06 7.81 16.23
N SER A 26 -8.69 8.38 17.38
CA SER A 26 -9.15 9.70 17.82
C SER A 26 -8.15 10.82 17.52
N ASP A 27 -6.85 10.56 17.67
CA ASP A 27 -5.75 11.48 17.42
C ASP A 27 -4.48 10.72 17.01
N ARG A 28 -4.27 10.60 15.69
CA ARG A 28 -3.10 9.93 15.11
C ARG A 28 -1.79 10.65 15.46
N GLY A 29 -1.81 11.97 15.57
CA GLY A 29 -0.63 12.75 15.95
C GLY A 29 -0.15 12.38 17.35
N LEU A 30 -1.07 12.33 18.30
CA LEU A 30 -0.81 11.86 19.66
C LEU A 30 -0.41 10.37 19.66
N GLY A 31 -1.09 9.52 18.90
CA GLY A 31 -0.78 8.10 18.81
C GLY A 31 0.65 7.82 18.37
N TRP A 32 1.10 8.46 17.28
CA TRP A 32 2.48 8.35 16.81
C TRP A 32 3.48 9.00 17.76
N LYS A 33 3.11 10.10 18.42
CA LYS A 33 3.95 10.74 19.44
C LYS A 33 4.18 9.80 20.62
N THR A 34 3.13 9.20 21.17
CA THR A 34 3.21 8.23 22.28
C THR A 34 4.14 7.06 21.94
N LEU A 35 4.03 6.51 20.72
CA LEU A 35 4.91 5.43 20.27
C LEU A 35 6.39 5.89 20.20
N ARG A 36 6.67 7.08 19.66
CA ARG A 36 8.05 7.61 19.58
C ARG A 36 8.63 7.99 20.94
N ASP A 37 7.82 8.56 21.83
CA ASP A 37 8.23 8.96 23.17
C ASP A 37 8.59 7.74 24.05
N ALA A 38 8.01 6.57 23.78
CA ALA A 38 8.29 5.35 24.53
C ALA A 38 9.76 4.90 24.39
N GLY A 39 10.41 5.18 23.25
CA GLY A 39 11.82 4.88 23.03
C GLY A 39 12.14 4.53 21.57
N PRO A 40 13.44 4.41 21.21
CA PRO A 40 13.87 4.10 19.84
C PRO A 40 13.42 2.72 19.36
N VAL A 41 13.29 1.76 20.29
CA VAL A 41 12.79 0.41 20.05
C VAL A 41 11.69 0.11 21.07
N VAL A 42 10.52 -0.28 20.57
CA VAL A 42 9.35 -0.65 21.39
C VAL A 42 8.95 -2.08 21.04
N PHE A 43 8.67 -2.90 22.05
CA PHE A 43 8.10 -4.22 21.83
C PHE A 43 6.56 -4.13 21.89
N MET A 44 5.88 -4.43 20.80
CA MET A 44 4.43 -4.30 20.68
C MET A 44 3.86 -5.41 19.80
N ASN A 45 2.75 -6.03 20.21
CA ASN A 45 2.04 -7.07 19.45
C ASN A 45 2.95 -8.22 18.93
N GLY A 46 3.99 -8.61 19.67
CA GLY A 46 4.93 -9.66 19.27
C GLY A 46 6.05 -9.22 18.32
N TRP A 47 6.16 -7.92 18.01
CA TRP A 47 7.17 -7.35 17.11
C TRP A 47 8.00 -6.26 17.78
N TYR A 48 9.20 -6.02 17.25
CA TYR A 48 10.03 -4.88 17.60
C TYR A 48 9.76 -3.73 16.61
N TYR A 49 9.30 -2.59 17.13
CA TYR A 49 9.02 -1.38 16.36
C TYR A 49 10.18 -0.41 16.49
N LEU A 50 10.74 -0.01 15.35
CA LEU A 50 11.69 1.10 15.27
C LEU A 50 10.91 2.40 15.12
N THR A 51 11.13 3.35 16.02
CA THR A 51 10.27 4.55 16.11
C THR A 51 10.95 5.80 15.57
N ARG A 52 12.29 5.81 15.53
CA ARG A 52 13.09 6.93 14.99
C ARG A 52 13.30 6.78 13.50
N ARG A 53 13.29 7.93 12.81
CA ARG A 53 13.39 8.00 11.35
C ARG A 53 14.68 7.36 10.83
N GLU A 54 15.81 7.67 11.47
CA GLU A 54 17.13 7.19 11.10
C GLU A 54 17.24 5.66 11.22
N ASP A 55 16.72 5.08 12.31
CA ASP A 55 16.71 3.65 12.55
C ASP A 55 15.83 2.92 11.53
N VAL A 56 14.63 3.45 11.25
CA VAL A 56 13.73 2.92 10.22
C VAL A 56 14.41 2.94 8.85
N LEU A 57 15.04 4.06 8.46
CA LEU A 57 15.72 4.16 7.17
C LEU A 57 16.94 3.24 7.08
N ALA A 58 17.71 3.11 8.16
CA ALA A 58 18.86 2.20 8.22
C ALA A 58 18.41 0.74 8.05
N ALA A 59 17.34 0.33 8.73
CA ALA A 59 16.76 -1.00 8.61
C ALA A 59 16.22 -1.25 7.20
N LEU A 60 15.43 -0.34 6.64
CA LEU A 60 14.85 -0.48 5.30
C LEU A 60 15.90 -0.54 4.18
N ARG A 61 17.07 0.07 4.37
CA ARG A 61 18.19 0.02 3.40
C ARG A 61 19.05 -1.23 3.55
N ASN A 62 19.03 -1.89 4.70
CA ASN A 62 19.85 -3.06 5.00
C ASN A 62 19.05 -4.35 4.81
N THR A 63 18.69 -4.65 3.56
CA THR A 63 17.88 -5.84 3.21
C THR A 63 18.55 -7.17 3.57
N LYS A 64 19.87 -7.19 3.74
CA LYS A 64 20.59 -8.38 4.20
C LYS A 64 20.31 -8.70 5.67
N ALA A 65 20.13 -7.68 6.51
CA ALA A 65 19.84 -7.86 7.93
C ALA A 65 18.33 -7.85 8.21
N PHE A 66 17.55 -7.11 7.43
CA PHE A 66 16.10 -6.96 7.55
C PHE A 66 15.42 -7.44 6.27
N SER A 67 15.08 -8.72 6.23
CA SER A 67 14.47 -9.39 5.08
C SER A 67 12.99 -9.07 4.94
N SER A 68 12.53 -8.96 3.69
CA SER A 68 11.11 -8.78 3.38
C SER A 68 10.38 -10.11 3.11
N ARG A 69 11.14 -11.19 2.85
CA ARG A 69 10.61 -12.47 2.34
C ARG A 69 9.57 -13.09 3.27
N GLU A 70 10.00 -13.52 4.44
CA GLU A 70 9.12 -14.16 5.42
C GLU A 70 8.19 -13.15 6.13
N ALA A 71 8.49 -11.86 6.05
CA ALA A 71 7.64 -10.81 6.63
C ALA A 71 6.36 -10.57 5.82
N LEU A 72 6.42 -10.79 4.51
CA LEU A 72 5.38 -10.37 3.56
C LEU A 72 4.86 -11.51 2.68
N GLN A 73 5.47 -12.70 2.76
CA GLN A 73 4.93 -13.94 2.18
C GLN A 73 4.28 -14.78 3.29
N PRO A 74 2.94 -14.76 3.45
CA PRO A 74 2.29 -15.58 4.46
C PRO A 74 2.52 -17.08 4.20
N PRO A 75 2.77 -17.89 5.25
CA PRO A 75 2.87 -19.34 5.11
C PRO A 75 1.63 -19.92 4.44
N GLY A 76 1.83 -20.75 3.40
CA GLY A 76 0.73 -21.40 2.67
C GLY A 76 0.00 -20.51 1.67
N ASN A 77 0.39 -19.25 1.48
CA ASN A 77 -0.18 -18.42 0.41
C ASN A 77 0.21 -19.00 -0.97
N PRO A 78 -0.77 -19.40 -1.81
CA PRO A 78 -0.50 -20.03 -3.10
C PRO A 78 0.12 -19.08 -4.13
N LEU A 79 -0.03 -17.76 -3.93
CA LEU A 79 0.54 -16.76 -4.82
C LEU A 79 1.86 -16.18 -4.29
N PRO A 80 2.85 -15.96 -5.16
CA PRO A 80 4.00 -15.16 -4.79
C PRO A 80 3.59 -13.69 -4.64
N VAL A 81 3.99 -13.04 -3.55
CA VAL A 81 3.70 -11.62 -3.31
C VAL A 81 4.75 -10.75 -4.02
N VAL A 82 4.70 -10.75 -5.36
CA VAL A 82 5.67 -10.05 -6.23
C VAL A 82 5.37 -8.55 -6.28
N PRO A 83 6.38 -7.67 -6.19
CA PRO A 83 7.78 -7.92 -5.83
C PRO A 83 8.03 -7.86 -4.31
N LEU A 84 7.00 -7.58 -3.52
CA LEU A 84 7.10 -7.06 -2.16
C LEU A 84 7.74 -8.06 -1.17
N ALA A 85 7.49 -9.36 -1.32
CA ALA A 85 8.04 -10.40 -0.46
C ALA A 85 9.32 -11.04 -0.99
N PHE A 86 10.17 -10.26 -1.66
CA PHE A 86 11.46 -10.72 -2.16
C PHE A 86 12.58 -9.79 -1.72
N ASP A 87 13.77 -10.34 -1.53
CA ASP A 87 15.00 -9.58 -1.32
C ASP A 87 15.87 -9.61 -2.59
N PRO A 88 16.89 -8.75 -2.73
CA PRO A 88 17.89 -8.89 -3.79
C PRO A 88 18.62 -10.25 -3.72
N PRO A 89 18.95 -10.88 -4.87
CA PRO A 89 18.81 -10.36 -6.24
C PRO A 89 17.43 -10.50 -6.89
N GLU A 90 16.55 -11.40 -6.43
CA GLU A 90 15.24 -11.66 -7.05
C GLU A 90 14.37 -10.39 -7.14
N HIS A 91 14.29 -9.64 -6.04
CA HIS A 91 13.59 -8.34 -6.03
C HIS A 91 14.15 -7.36 -7.07
N THR A 92 15.46 -7.40 -7.34
CA THR A 92 16.09 -6.51 -8.33
C THR A 92 15.60 -6.83 -9.73
N ARG A 93 15.41 -8.11 -10.07
CA ARG A 93 14.80 -8.53 -11.34
C ARG A 93 13.38 -7.98 -11.46
N TYR A 94 12.52 -8.24 -10.47
CA TYR A 94 11.13 -7.76 -10.53
C TYR A 94 11.05 -6.23 -10.59
N ARG A 95 11.85 -5.52 -9.79
CA ARG A 95 11.90 -4.05 -9.83
C ARG A 95 12.34 -3.55 -11.20
N ARG A 96 13.31 -4.19 -11.85
CA ARG A 96 13.74 -3.84 -13.22
C ARG A 96 12.61 -4.02 -14.23
N ILE A 97 11.85 -5.11 -14.13
CA ILE A 97 10.69 -5.37 -15.02
C ILE A 97 9.61 -4.30 -14.82
N LEU A 98 9.32 -3.91 -13.58
CA LEU A 98 8.21 -3.00 -13.26
C LEU A 98 8.55 -1.51 -13.42
N GLN A 99 9.81 -1.12 -13.17
CA GLN A 99 10.22 0.29 -13.12
C GLN A 99 9.86 1.11 -14.37
N PRO A 100 9.97 0.61 -15.61
CA PRO A 100 9.60 1.37 -16.80
C PRO A 100 8.17 1.90 -16.75
N TYR A 101 7.22 1.12 -16.22
CA TYR A 101 5.79 1.45 -16.19
C TYR A 101 5.41 2.44 -15.10
N PHE A 102 6.16 2.45 -14.00
CA PHE A 102 5.92 3.35 -12.86
C PHE A 102 6.90 4.53 -12.80
N SER A 103 7.68 4.74 -13.87
CA SER A 103 8.59 5.88 -13.98
C SER A 103 7.84 7.21 -14.17
N PRO A 104 8.41 8.37 -13.78
CA PRO A 104 7.79 9.67 -14.05
C PRO A 104 7.45 9.89 -15.53
N ALA A 105 8.30 9.40 -16.45
CA ALA A 105 8.08 9.51 -17.88
C ALA A 105 6.90 8.65 -18.37
N ALA A 106 6.74 7.43 -17.85
CA ALA A 106 5.58 6.59 -18.17
C ALA A 106 4.29 7.17 -17.59
N LEU A 107 4.33 7.61 -16.32
CA LEU A 107 3.18 8.27 -15.68
C LEU A 107 2.76 9.55 -16.42
N ALA A 108 3.71 10.32 -16.97
CA ALA A 108 3.39 11.50 -17.77
C ALA A 108 2.61 11.17 -19.05
N LYS A 109 2.85 10.00 -19.66
CA LYS A 109 2.13 9.55 -20.88
C LYS A 109 0.69 9.16 -20.58
N VAL A 110 0.43 8.52 -19.43
CA VAL A 110 -0.92 8.07 -19.03
C VAL A 110 -1.71 9.16 -18.30
N ARG A 111 -1.04 10.19 -17.77
CA ARG A 111 -1.66 11.29 -17.00
C ARG A 111 -2.86 11.93 -17.71
N PRO A 112 -2.85 12.24 -19.02
CA PRO A 112 -4.02 12.82 -19.69
C PRO A 112 -5.26 11.93 -19.57
N THR A 113 -5.11 10.61 -19.76
CA THR A 113 -6.19 9.63 -19.62
C THR A 113 -6.72 9.61 -18.19
N LEU A 114 -5.82 9.55 -17.20
CA LEU A 114 -6.22 9.55 -15.78
C LEU A 114 -6.97 10.83 -15.41
N LEU A 115 -6.53 11.99 -15.93
CA LEU A 115 -7.20 13.27 -15.73
C LEU A 115 -8.61 13.25 -16.33
N THR A 116 -8.80 12.72 -17.55
CA THR A 116 -10.13 12.59 -18.15
C THR A 116 -11.09 11.79 -17.26
N HIS A 117 -10.66 10.64 -16.75
CA HIS A 117 -11.49 9.84 -15.86
C HIS A 117 -11.76 10.55 -14.52
N THR A 118 -10.76 11.23 -13.97
CA THR A 118 -10.90 11.98 -12.72
C THR A 118 -11.88 13.13 -12.86
N ILE A 119 -11.78 13.90 -13.95
CA ILE A 119 -12.69 15.01 -14.26
C ILE A 119 -14.11 14.50 -14.42
N ALA A 120 -14.32 13.41 -15.16
CA ALA A 120 -15.66 12.82 -15.32
C ALA A 120 -16.29 12.38 -13.99
N MET A 121 -15.49 11.83 -13.06
CA MET A 121 -15.98 11.49 -11.72
C MET A 121 -16.40 12.75 -10.94
N ILE A 122 -15.60 13.82 -11.02
CA ILE A 122 -15.91 15.09 -10.34
C ILE A 122 -17.13 15.77 -10.96
N ASP A 123 -17.24 15.80 -12.29
CA ASP A 123 -18.35 16.41 -13.02
C ASP A 123 -19.68 15.69 -12.77
N ALA A 124 -19.66 14.40 -12.47
CA ALA A 124 -20.86 13.66 -12.06
C ALA A 124 -21.33 14.03 -10.64
N LEU A 125 -20.41 14.48 -9.77
CA LEU A 125 -20.71 14.80 -8.37
C LEU A 125 -21.01 16.29 -8.16
N ALA A 126 -20.26 17.18 -8.81
CA ALA A 126 -20.31 18.62 -8.57
C ALA A 126 -21.73 19.24 -8.70
N PRO A 127 -22.59 18.84 -9.67
CA PRO A 127 -23.94 19.38 -9.78
C PRO A 127 -24.86 19.08 -8.59
N ARG A 128 -24.55 18.04 -7.79
CA ARG A 128 -25.32 17.69 -6.59
C ARG A 128 -25.20 18.76 -5.49
N GLY A 129 -24.14 19.57 -5.50
CA GLY A 129 -23.84 20.56 -4.46
C GLY A 129 -23.32 19.95 -3.14
N GLU A 130 -23.47 18.63 -2.96
CA GLU A 130 -23.00 17.85 -1.82
C GLU A 130 -22.63 16.42 -2.23
N CYS A 131 -21.74 15.79 -1.46
CA CYS A 131 -21.39 14.38 -1.58
C CYS A 131 -20.86 13.82 -0.25
N GLU A 132 -20.95 12.51 -0.08
CA GLU A 132 -20.20 11.78 0.94
C GLU A 132 -18.80 11.48 0.39
N ALA A 133 -17.79 12.21 0.87
CA ALA A 133 -16.46 12.24 0.27
C ALA A 133 -15.81 10.85 0.09
N MET A 134 -16.07 9.90 0.99
CA MET A 134 -15.48 8.57 0.91
C MET A 134 -16.23 7.69 -0.10
N ALA A 135 -17.51 7.47 0.09
CA ALA A 135 -18.36 6.59 -0.71
C ALA A 135 -18.57 7.12 -2.13
N ASP A 136 -18.78 8.43 -2.29
CA ASP A 136 -19.03 9.02 -3.60
C ASP A 136 -17.74 9.23 -4.42
N PHE A 137 -16.56 9.31 -3.79
CA PHE A 137 -15.30 9.61 -4.50
C PHE A 137 -14.11 8.77 -4.08
N ALA A 138 -13.63 8.89 -2.82
CA ALA A 138 -12.33 8.34 -2.43
C ALA A 138 -12.24 6.81 -2.58
N ASN A 139 -13.33 6.08 -2.28
CA ASN A 139 -13.40 4.63 -2.42
C ASN A 139 -13.46 4.16 -3.88
N LEU A 140 -13.90 5.03 -4.80
CA LEU A 140 -14.09 4.68 -6.22
C LEU A 140 -12.87 5.07 -7.07
N PHE A 141 -12.25 6.20 -6.73
CA PHE A 141 -11.18 6.84 -7.50
C PHE A 141 -10.00 5.91 -7.82
N PRO A 142 -9.34 5.25 -6.85
CA PRO A 142 -8.17 4.45 -7.16
C PRO A 142 -8.48 3.21 -7.99
N PHE A 143 -9.64 2.57 -7.75
CA PHE A 143 -10.07 1.39 -8.52
C PHE A 143 -10.35 1.76 -9.98
N GLN A 144 -11.03 2.89 -10.20
CA GLN A 144 -11.30 3.37 -11.56
C GLN A 144 -10.00 3.66 -12.33
N LEU A 145 -9.04 4.33 -11.70
CA LEU A 145 -7.75 4.61 -12.34
C LEU A 145 -6.92 3.34 -12.54
N PHE A 146 -6.94 2.41 -11.58
CA PHE A 146 -6.26 1.12 -11.69
C PHE A 146 -6.78 0.34 -12.90
N LEU A 147 -8.10 0.19 -13.05
CA LEU A 147 -8.71 -0.49 -14.19
C LEU A 147 -8.21 0.07 -15.53
N VAL A 148 -8.17 1.39 -15.65
CA VAL A 148 -7.67 2.08 -16.86
C VAL A 148 -6.19 1.78 -17.11
N LEU A 149 -5.34 1.87 -16.08
CA LEU A 149 -3.90 1.61 -16.22
C LEU A 149 -3.58 0.14 -16.49
N TYR A 150 -4.37 -0.76 -15.91
CA TYR A 150 -4.17 -2.20 -15.98
C TYR A 150 -4.85 -2.85 -17.19
N GLY A 151 -5.56 -2.06 -18.01
CA GLY A 151 -6.23 -2.55 -19.21
C GLY A 151 -7.43 -3.43 -18.89
N LEU A 152 -8.19 -3.09 -17.86
CA LEU A 152 -9.38 -3.81 -17.42
C LEU A 152 -10.64 -2.94 -17.63
N PRO A 153 -11.83 -3.55 -17.82
CA PRO A 153 -13.06 -2.80 -18.02
C PRO A 153 -13.43 -1.94 -16.81
N VAL A 154 -13.63 -0.64 -17.00
CA VAL A 154 -14.04 0.28 -15.92
C VAL A 154 -15.39 -0.12 -15.31
N ALA A 155 -16.25 -0.79 -16.07
CA ALA A 155 -17.54 -1.31 -15.60
C ALA A 155 -17.40 -2.36 -14.49
N ASP A 156 -16.24 -3.02 -14.36
CA ASP A 156 -16.00 -4.02 -13.32
C ASP A 156 -15.59 -3.41 -11.97
N ARG A 157 -15.47 -2.08 -11.86
CA ARG A 157 -15.02 -1.37 -10.65
C ARG A 157 -15.74 -1.83 -9.38
N ASP A 158 -17.07 -1.83 -9.40
CA ASP A 158 -17.84 -2.10 -8.19
C ASP A 158 -17.74 -3.60 -7.80
N ARG A 159 -17.57 -4.50 -8.78
CA ARG A 159 -17.28 -5.93 -8.54
C ARG A 159 -15.91 -6.12 -7.91
N LEU A 160 -14.89 -5.45 -8.43
CA LEU A 160 -13.53 -5.49 -7.87
C LEU A 160 -13.47 -4.97 -6.44
N ILE A 161 -14.18 -3.87 -6.13
CA ILE A 161 -14.28 -3.35 -4.77
C ILE A 161 -14.90 -4.42 -3.85
N ALA A 162 -16.04 -4.99 -4.25
CA ALA A 162 -16.73 -6.00 -3.44
C ALA A 162 -15.87 -7.24 -3.19
N TRP A 163 -15.17 -7.75 -4.22
CA TRP A 163 -14.26 -8.87 -4.05
C TRP A 163 -13.09 -8.53 -3.13
N LYS A 164 -12.48 -7.35 -3.30
CA LYS A 164 -11.39 -6.90 -2.43
C LYS A 164 -11.85 -6.79 -0.97
N ASP A 165 -13.00 -6.19 -0.71
CA ASP A 165 -13.54 -6.04 0.64
C ASP A 165 -13.80 -7.40 1.31
N ALA A 166 -14.32 -8.37 0.56
CA ALA A 166 -14.53 -9.73 1.05
C ALA A 166 -13.20 -10.44 1.37
N VAL A 167 -12.17 -10.30 0.53
CA VAL A 167 -10.84 -10.88 0.76
C VAL A 167 -10.17 -10.29 2.01
N ILE A 168 -10.31 -8.98 2.24
CA ILE A 168 -9.79 -8.33 3.45
C ILE A 168 -10.58 -8.81 4.68
N ALA A 169 -11.92 -8.80 4.61
CA ALA A 169 -12.76 -9.26 5.72
C ALA A 169 -12.48 -10.73 6.10
N MET A 170 -12.14 -11.58 5.13
CA MET A 170 -11.72 -12.95 5.38
C MET A 170 -10.46 -13.03 6.25
N SER A 171 -9.50 -12.12 6.02
CA SER A 171 -8.22 -12.09 6.73
C SER A 171 -8.37 -11.61 8.19
N ASP A 172 -9.39 -10.79 8.45
CA ASP A 172 -9.69 -10.26 9.80
C ASP A 172 -10.57 -11.21 10.64
N ARG A 173 -11.22 -12.20 10.01
CA ARG A 173 -12.16 -13.12 10.68
C ARG A 173 -11.48 -14.45 11.04
N PRO A 174 -11.72 -14.99 12.26
CA PRO A 174 -11.22 -16.32 12.63
C PRO A 174 -11.81 -17.46 11.78
N TYR A 175 -13.03 -17.26 11.27
CA TYR A 175 -13.77 -18.22 10.46
C TYR A 175 -14.31 -17.54 9.20
N PRO A 176 -13.75 -17.84 8.02
CA PRO A 176 -14.28 -17.37 6.74
C PRO A 176 -15.72 -17.83 6.53
N THR A 177 -16.55 -16.98 5.93
CA THR A 177 -17.85 -17.42 5.40
C THR A 177 -17.69 -18.00 3.99
N GLU A 178 -18.68 -18.77 3.52
CA GLU A 178 -18.68 -19.24 2.12
C GLU A 178 -18.70 -18.07 1.11
N ALA A 179 -19.34 -16.96 1.48
CA ALA A 179 -19.35 -15.75 0.66
C ALA A 179 -17.95 -15.14 0.51
N ASP A 180 -17.16 -15.13 1.59
CA ASP A 180 -15.77 -14.64 1.57
C ASP A 180 -14.89 -15.53 0.67
N ALA A 181 -15.07 -16.85 0.77
CA ALA A 181 -14.37 -17.83 -0.06
C ALA A 181 -14.78 -17.74 -1.55
N ALA A 182 -16.06 -17.54 -1.83
CA ALA A 182 -16.58 -17.35 -3.19
C ALA A 182 -16.02 -16.08 -3.84
N ALA A 183 -16.05 -14.96 -3.13
CA ALA A 183 -15.50 -13.70 -3.64
C ALA A 183 -13.99 -13.79 -3.94
N THR A 184 -13.25 -14.51 -3.10
CA THR A 184 -11.84 -14.80 -3.34
C THR A 184 -11.65 -15.58 -4.64
N ARG A 185 -12.41 -16.66 -4.85
CA ARG A 185 -12.36 -17.47 -6.08
C ARG A 185 -12.73 -16.65 -7.32
N GLU A 186 -13.79 -15.85 -7.24
CA GLU A 186 -14.24 -15.00 -8.35
C GLU A 186 -13.18 -13.96 -8.75
N LEU A 187 -12.49 -13.35 -7.78
CA LEU A 187 -11.36 -12.45 -8.06
C LEU A 187 -10.23 -13.19 -8.78
N PHE A 188 -9.90 -14.40 -8.34
CA PHE A 188 -8.88 -15.24 -8.97
C PHE A 188 -9.24 -15.60 -10.40
N GLU A 189 -10.48 -16.04 -10.63
CA GLU A 189 -10.99 -16.40 -11.95
C GLU A 189 -10.98 -15.18 -12.88
N TYR A 190 -11.42 -14.02 -12.40
CA TYR A 190 -11.38 -12.77 -13.14
C TYR A 190 -9.96 -12.40 -13.58
N LEU A 191 -8.99 -12.45 -12.67
CA LEU A 191 -7.59 -12.15 -12.99
C LEU A 191 -6.98 -13.17 -13.95
N ALA A 192 -7.26 -14.46 -13.76
CA ALA A 192 -6.77 -15.51 -14.65
C ALA A 192 -7.34 -15.37 -16.07
N GLN A 193 -8.62 -15.01 -16.19
CA GLN A 193 -9.25 -14.71 -17.47
C GLN A 193 -8.60 -13.48 -18.13
N ALA A 194 -8.43 -12.39 -17.39
CA ALA A 194 -7.78 -11.18 -17.91
C ALA A 194 -6.35 -11.45 -18.40
N ILE A 195 -5.57 -12.25 -17.66
CA ILE A 195 -4.23 -12.67 -18.07
C ILE A 195 -4.28 -13.46 -19.38
N THR A 196 -5.21 -14.42 -19.49
CA THR A 196 -5.38 -15.25 -20.70
C THR A 196 -5.75 -14.39 -21.91
N GLU A 197 -6.69 -13.47 -21.75
CA GLU A 197 -7.12 -12.56 -22.80
C GLU A 197 -6.00 -11.63 -23.26
N ARG A 198 -5.24 -11.05 -22.33
CA ARG A 198 -4.12 -10.14 -22.65
C ARG A 198 -2.92 -10.85 -23.26
N LYS A 199 -2.72 -12.13 -22.94
CA LYS A 199 -1.71 -12.95 -23.62
C LYS A 199 -2.05 -13.17 -25.10
N GLN A 200 -3.33 -13.29 -25.44
CA GLN A 200 -3.78 -13.44 -26.82
C GLN A 200 -3.87 -12.09 -27.55
N ASN A 201 -4.26 -11.03 -26.84
CA ASN A 201 -4.51 -9.70 -27.38
C ASN A 201 -3.81 -8.62 -26.52
N PRO A 202 -2.48 -8.51 -26.62
CA PRO A 202 -1.73 -7.57 -25.80
C PRO A 202 -2.03 -6.12 -26.20
N GLY A 203 -2.18 -5.28 -25.18
CA GLY A 203 -2.35 -3.84 -25.29
C GLY A 203 -1.16 -3.04 -24.76
N PRO A 204 -1.28 -1.70 -24.71
CA PRO A 204 -0.29 -0.82 -24.11
C PRO A 204 -0.33 -0.79 -22.57
N ASP A 205 -1.27 -1.51 -21.95
CA ASP A 205 -1.50 -1.57 -20.49
C ASP A 205 -0.43 -2.36 -19.73
N VAL A 206 -0.30 -2.07 -18.44
CA VAL A 206 0.73 -2.68 -17.58
C VAL A 206 0.66 -4.22 -17.59
N LEU A 207 -0.56 -4.79 -17.57
CA LEU A 207 -0.77 -6.24 -17.55
C LEU A 207 -0.17 -6.92 -18.79
N SER A 208 -0.46 -6.39 -19.97
CA SER A 208 0.13 -6.87 -21.23
C SER A 208 1.65 -6.77 -21.19
N GLN A 209 2.16 -5.60 -20.79
CA GLN A 209 3.59 -5.33 -20.87
C GLN A 209 4.43 -6.21 -19.92
N VAL A 210 3.90 -6.60 -18.75
CA VAL A 210 4.60 -7.57 -17.88
C VAL A 210 4.51 -9.02 -18.37
N LEU A 211 3.54 -9.34 -19.23
CA LEU A 211 3.38 -10.67 -19.84
C LEU A 211 4.26 -10.89 -21.08
N ILE A 212 4.53 -9.84 -21.86
CA ILE A 212 5.19 -9.96 -23.18
C ILE A 212 6.53 -9.23 -23.30
N GLY A 213 6.96 -8.53 -22.24
CA GLY A 213 8.23 -7.79 -22.27
C GLY A 213 9.46 -8.71 -22.42
N ASP A 214 10.64 -8.10 -22.56
CA ASP A 214 11.91 -8.82 -22.80
C ASP A 214 12.28 -9.84 -21.71
N ASP A 215 11.89 -9.57 -20.46
CA ASP A 215 12.04 -10.45 -19.30
C ASP A 215 10.65 -10.66 -18.67
N PRO A 216 9.81 -11.53 -19.26
CA PRO A 216 8.40 -11.62 -18.87
C PRO A 216 8.26 -12.29 -17.51
N LEU A 217 7.21 -11.89 -16.80
CA LEU A 217 6.76 -12.61 -15.61
C LEU A 217 6.02 -13.88 -16.04
N SER A 218 6.19 -14.96 -15.28
CA SER A 218 5.35 -16.15 -15.40
C SER A 218 3.91 -15.84 -15.03
N GLU A 219 2.96 -16.64 -15.50
CA GLU A 219 1.52 -16.41 -15.23
C GLU A 219 1.20 -16.36 -13.73
N ILE A 220 1.85 -17.20 -12.93
CA ILE A 220 1.68 -17.20 -11.47
C ILE A 220 2.26 -15.94 -10.81
N GLU A 221 3.37 -15.40 -11.33
CA GLU A 221 3.95 -14.13 -10.88
C GLU A 221 3.06 -12.94 -11.26
N VAL A 222 2.49 -12.95 -12.47
CA VAL A 222 1.53 -11.91 -12.91
C VAL A 222 0.25 -11.97 -12.10
N LEU A 223 -0.27 -13.17 -11.82
CA LEU A 223 -1.44 -13.35 -10.97
C LEU A 223 -1.17 -12.83 -9.56
N GLY A 224 -0.02 -13.19 -8.97
CA GLY A 224 0.43 -12.70 -7.67
C GLY A 224 0.61 -11.18 -7.61
N LEU A 225 1.24 -10.59 -8.62
CA LEU A 225 1.38 -9.14 -8.77
C LEU A 225 0.02 -8.44 -8.89
N SER A 226 -0.88 -8.96 -9.73
CA SER A 226 -2.21 -8.38 -9.96
C SER A 226 -3.03 -8.38 -8.66
N HIS A 227 -3.02 -9.51 -7.96
CA HIS A 227 -3.66 -9.66 -6.66
C HIS A 227 -3.10 -8.69 -5.62
N LEU A 228 -1.76 -8.55 -5.54
CA LEU A 228 -1.12 -7.58 -4.65
C LEU A 228 -1.53 -6.14 -4.97
N LEU A 229 -1.53 -5.74 -6.25
CA LEU A 229 -1.86 -4.38 -6.64
C LEU A 229 -3.31 -4.01 -6.29
N ILE A 230 -4.24 -4.95 -6.41
CA ILE A 230 -5.65 -4.75 -6.03
C ILE A 230 -5.79 -4.61 -4.51
N LEU A 231 -5.20 -5.52 -3.73
CA LEU A 231 -5.38 -5.51 -2.28
C LEU A 231 -4.57 -4.41 -1.57
N ALA A 232 -3.31 -4.20 -1.95
CA ALA A 232 -2.41 -3.29 -1.25
C ALA A 232 -2.35 -1.89 -1.87
N GLY A 233 -2.60 -1.76 -3.17
CA GLY A 233 -2.40 -0.52 -3.91
C GLY A 233 -3.58 0.46 -3.84
N LEU A 234 -4.79 -0.02 -3.57
CA LEU A 234 -6.01 0.79 -3.76
C LEU A 234 -6.48 1.44 -2.46
N ASP A 235 -6.54 0.69 -1.36
CA ASP A 235 -6.97 1.22 -0.06
C ASP A 235 -6.03 2.30 0.49
N THR A 236 -4.72 2.20 0.17
CA THR A 236 -3.74 3.23 0.58
C THR A 236 -3.99 4.57 -0.12
N VAL A 237 -4.37 4.55 -1.39
CA VAL A 237 -4.72 5.75 -2.15
C VAL A 237 -6.09 6.27 -1.72
N THR A 238 -7.06 5.40 -1.48
CA THR A 238 -8.37 5.76 -0.87
C THR A 238 -8.17 6.55 0.41
N ALA A 239 -7.35 6.04 1.34
CA ALA A 239 -7.06 6.72 2.60
C ALA A 239 -6.37 8.08 2.38
N ALA A 240 -5.37 8.15 1.49
CA ALA A 240 -4.65 9.40 1.21
C ALA A 240 -5.58 10.48 0.63
N VAL A 241 -6.47 10.11 -0.29
CA VAL A 241 -7.51 11.00 -0.85
C VAL A 241 -8.47 11.44 0.25
N GLY A 242 -8.92 10.50 1.10
CA GLY A 242 -9.78 10.79 2.25
C GLY A 242 -9.16 11.82 3.19
N PHE A 243 -7.88 11.65 3.57
CA PHE A 243 -7.16 12.62 4.40
C PHE A 243 -6.99 13.98 3.72
N CYS A 244 -6.71 14.01 2.42
CA CYS A 244 -6.67 15.26 1.66
C CYS A 244 -8.01 16.00 1.75
N LEU A 245 -9.12 15.32 1.46
CA LEU A 245 -10.46 15.91 1.49
C LEU A 245 -10.85 16.36 2.90
N LEU A 246 -10.52 15.58 3.93
CA LEU A 246 -10.76 15.91 5.33
C LEU A 246 -10.03 17.20 5.75
N GLU A 247 -8.75 17.33 5.41
CA GLU A 247 -7.97 18.53 5.74
C GLU A 247 -8.48 19.76 4.99
N LEU A 248 -8.85 19.62 3.71
CA LEU A 248 -9.44 20.71 2.92
C LEU A 248 -10.84 21.13 3.41
N ALA A 249 -11.60 20.20 3.98
CA ALA A 249 -12.90 20.48 4.59
C ALA A 249 -12.74 21.26 5.90
N ARG A 250 -11.78 20.88 6.74
CA ARG A 250 -11.52 21.50 8.05
C ARG A 250 -10.79 22.84 7.99
N ARG A 251 -10.08 23.13 6.89
CA ARG A 251 -9.25 24.35 6.73
C ARG A 251 -9.63 25.17 5.49
N PRO A 252 -10.67 26.02 5.56
CA PRO A 252 -11.11 26.84 4.43
C PRO A 252 -10.02 27.75 3.83
N GLU A 253 -9.13 28.27 4.67
CA GLU A 253 -7.99 29.11 4.28
C GLU A 253 -6.96 28.34 3.46
N LEU A 254 -6.70 27.06 3.81
CA LEU A 254 -5.82 26.19 3.03
C LEU A 254 -6.44 25.89 1.66
N ARG A 255 -7.75 25.63 1.62
CA ARG A 255 -8.48 25.43 0.37
C ARG A 255 -8.42 26.66 -0.55
N ALA A 256 -8.60 27.86 0.00
CA ALA A 256 -8.46 29.11 -0.75
C ALA A 256 -7.03 29.29 -1.28
N LEU A 257 -6.03 29.07 -0.43
CA LEU A 257 -4.61 29.18 -0.80
C LEU A 257 -4.23 28.23 -1.95
N LEU A 258 -4.71 26.98 -1.93
CA LEU A 258 -4.41 25.99 -2.97
C LEU A 258 -5.13 26.29 -4.29
N ARG A 259 -6.37 26.79 -4.23
CA ARG A 259 -7.09 27.26 -5.41
C ARG A 259 -6.37 28.44 -6.07
N ASP A 260 -5.93 29.40 -5.27
CA ASP A 260 -5.28 30.62 -5.76
C ASP A 260 -3.80 30.35 -6.15
N ASN A 261 -3.19 29.27 -5.65
CA ASN A 261 -1.82 28.85 -5.97
C ASN A 261 -1.71 27.34 -6.29
N PRO A 262 -2.17 26.87 -7.47
CA PRO A 262 -2.22 25.43 -7.80
C PRO A 262 -0.87 24.69 -7.75
N LYS A 263 0.26 25.41 -7.88
CA LYS A 263 1.60 24.82 -7.74
C LYS A 263 1.85 24.23 -6.33
N GLN A 264 1.14 24.72 -5.32
CA GLN A 264 1.23 24.25 -3.92
C GLN A 264 0.52 22.92 -3.70
N ILE A 265 -0.35 22.47 -4.61
CA ILE A 265 -1.06 21.17 -4.49
C ILE A 265 -0.07 20.02 -4.34
N ARG A 266 1.08 20.06 -5.03
CA ARG A 266 2.13 19.03 -4.89
C ARG A 266 2.70 19.00 -3.49
N VAL A 267 2.99 20.16 -2.90
CA VAL A 267 3.53 20.27 -1.54
C VAL A 267 2.50 19.81 -0.51
N PHE A 268 1.23 20.17 -0.70
CA PHE A 268 0.13 19.72 0.13
C PHE A 268 0.01 18.19 0.14
N ILE A 269 0.08 17.54 -1.02
CA ILE A 269 0.02 16.06 -1.11
C ILE A 269 1.19 15.42 -0.35
N GLU A 270 2.42 15.90 -0.53
CA GLU A 270 3.58 15.38 0.21
C GLU A 270 3.42 15.56 1.73
N GLU A 271 2.85 16.68 2.16
CA GLU A 271 2.61 16.97 3.58
C GLU A 271 1.51 16.07 4.18
N ILE A 272 0.46 15.75 3.40
CA ILE A 272 -0.55 14.76 3.81
C ILE A 272 0.09 13.38 3.94
N VAL A 273 0.90 12.93 2.97
CA VAL A 273 1.57 11.62 3.06
C VAL A 273 2.54 11.57 4.26
N ARG A 274 3.16 12.70 4.63
CA ARG A 274 4.04 12.81 5.80
C ARG A 274 3.28 12.75 7.12
N LEU A 275 2.16 13.45 7.24
CA LEU A 275 1.37 13.55 8.47
C LEU A 275 0.46 12.35 8.67
N GLU A 276 -0.16 11.89 7.58
CA GLU A 276 -1.15 10.83 7.53
C GLU A 276 -0.72 9.71 6.55
N PRO A 277 0.37 8.99 6.87
CA PRO A 277 0.83 7.88 6.03
C PRO A 277 -0.22 6.77 6.02
N SER A 278 -0.72 6.42 4.82
CA SER A 278 -1.70 5.34 4.63
C SER A 278 -1.13 3.95 4.93
N ALA A 279 0.19 3.78 4.83
CA ALA A 279 0.91 2.55 5.17
C ALA A 279 2.09 2.89 6.12
N PRO A 280 1.82 3.12 7.41
CA PRO A 280 2.81 3.63 8.36
C PRO A 280 3.85 2.58 8.82
N VAL A 281 3.62 1.31 8.53
CA VAL A 281 4.44 0.19 9.01
C VAL A 281 4.88 -0.66 7.83
N ALA A 282 6.16 -1.07 7.83
CA ALA A 282 6.72 -1.99 6.85
C ALA A 282 7.45 -3.12 7.59
N PRO A 283 6.83 -4.31 7.75
CA PRO A 283 7.41 -5.38 8.55
C PRO A 283 8.65 -5.98 7.89
N ARG A 284 9.58 -6.47 8.71
CA ARG A 284 10.81 -7.15 8.30
C ARG A 284 11.14 -8.25 9.28
N ILE A 285 11.76 -9.33 8.80
CA ILE A 285 12.34 -10.37 9.64
C ILE A 285 13.85 -10.17 9.71
N THR A 286 14.41 -10.15 10.92
CA THR A 286 15.86 -10.09 11.10
C THR A 286 16.50 -11.42 10.75
N THR A 287 17.49 -11.41 9.86
CA THR A 287 18.21 -12.63 9.42
C THR A 287 19.40 -12.98 10.32
N ARG A 288 19.76 -12.06 11.21
CA ARG A 288 20.85 -12.15 12.18
C ARG A 288 20.55 -11.21 13.36
N VAL A 289 21.32 -11.35 14.44
CA VAL A 289 21.26 -10.39 15.54
C VAL A 289 21.65 -9.00 15.03
N VAL A 290 20.86 -7.99 15.38
CA VAL A 290 21.06 -6.58 15.03
C VAL A 290 21.04 -5.74 16.31
N GLU A 291 21.78 -4.64 16.29
CA GLU A 291 21.76 -3.61 17.33
C GLU A 291 21.18 -2.33 16.71
N VAL A 292 20.31 -1.65 17.43
CA VAL A 292 19.57 -0.48 16.95
C VAL A 292 19.54 0.59 18.06
N GLY A 293 19.67 1.87 17.69
CA GLY A 293 19.64 2.98 18.64
C GLY A 293 20.97 3.23 19.38
N VAL A 294 22.10 2.85 18.79
CA VAL A 294 23.45 3.20 19.27
C VAL A 294 23.81 4.63 18.87
#